data_AF-X0Z3F0-F1
#
_entry.id   AF-X0Z3F0-F1
#
_cell.length_a   1.000
_cell.length_b   1.000
_cell.length_c   1.000
_cell.angle_alpha   90.00
_cell.angle_beta   90.00
_cell.angle_gamma   90.00
#
_symmetry.space_group_name_H-M   'P 1'
#
loop_
_entity.id
_entity.type
_entity.pdbx_description
1 polymer ?
#
loop_
_entity_poly.entity_id
_entity_poly.type
_entity_poly.pdbx_seq_one_letter_code
_entity_poly.pdbx_strand_id
1 'polypeptide(L)'
;MSKKAKPKKRKVRAAKKVKPEYIDAAKFVDDYIGMQDWRVRENANVAYSFSSLFLRAAGETVARYTLSKVYPREIARAHTEGDFHIHNVPFGIVGYCAGWSIKDLLLQGFSGVAGRTESSPA
;
A
#
# COMPACT_ATOMS: atom_id res chain seq x y z
N MET A 1 31.14 -41.18 26.73
CA MET A 1 31.52 -39.85 26.19
C MET A 1 30.69 -39.57 24.93
N SER A 2 29.63 -38.76 25.03
CA SER A 2 28.73 -38.46 23.89
C SER A 2 29.28 -37.30 23.06
N LYS A 3 29.61 -37.56 21.79
CA LYS A 3 30.06 -36.53 20.83
C LYS A 3 28.86 -35.69 20.39
N LYS A 4 28.70 -34.50 20.96
CA LYS A 4 27.70 -33.52 20.49
C LYS A 4 28.06 -33.06 19.07
N ALA A 5 27.15 -33.31 18.11
CA ALA A 5 27.25 -32.82 16.75
C ALA A 5 27.20 -31.28 16.72
N LYS A 6 28.16 -30.64 16.04
CA LYS A 6 28.19 -29.18 15.88
C LYS A 6 27.06 -28.73 14.94
N PRO A 7 26.33 -27.65 15.24
CA PRO A 7 25.26 -27.16 14.38
C PRO A 7 25.85 -26.63 13.06
N LYS A 8 25.35 -27.13 11.93
CA LYS A 8 25.67 -26.58 10.60
C LYS A 8 25.12 -25.15 10.53
N LYS A 9 26.00 -24.14 10.58
CA LYS A 9 25.65 -22.75 10.36
C LYS A 9 25.01 -22.61 8.97
N ARG A 10 23.70 -22.37 8.92
CA ARG A 10 22.96 -22.03 7.69
C ARG A 10 23.58 -20.73 7.17
N LYS A 11 24.30 -20.79 6.04
CA LYS A 11 24.82 -19.59 5.36
C LYS A 11 23.61 -18.76 4.94
N VAL A 12 23.25 -17.77 5.76
CA VAL A 12 22.28 -16.74 5.38
C VAL A 12 22.89 -16.02 4.19
N ARG A 13 22.33 -16.22 2.99
CA ARG A 13 22.75 -15.50 1.79
C ARG A 13 22.68 -14.02 2.13
N ALA A 14 23.81 -13.32 1.97
CA ALA A 14 23.87 -11.89 2.18
C ALA A 14 22.73 -11.23 1.38
N ALA A 15 21.87 -10.47 2.06
CA ALA A 15 20.79 -9.76 1.41
C ALA A 15 21.42 -8.83 0.37
N LYS A 16 21.16 -9.08 -0.92
CA LYS A 16 21.52 -8.15 -2.00
C LYS A 16 20.99 -6.77 -1.59
N LYS A 17 21.90 -5.78 -1.51
CA LYS A 17 21.51 -4.37 -1.29
C LYS A 17 20.59 -3.97 -2.44
N VAL A 18 19.30 -3.80 -2.13
CA VAL A 18 18.31 -3.29 -3.08
C VAL A 18 18.62 -1.81 -3.25
N LYS A 19 18.90 -1.37 -4.48
CA LYS A 19 19.07 0.04 -4.77
C LYS A 19 17.72 0.75 -4.54
N PRO A 20 17.70 1.95 -3.95
CA PRO A 20 16.46 2.72 -3.87
C PRO A 20 15.94 2.96 -5.29
N GLU A 21 14.68 2.60 -5.50
CA GLU A 21 14.00 2.77 -6.78
C GLU A 21 13.21 4.08 -6.70
N TYR A 22 13.62 5.07 -7.50
CA TYR A 22 13.01 6.39 -7.52
C TYR A 22 11.85 6.43 -8.51
N ILE A 23 10.90 7.35 -8.31
CA ILE A 23 9.86 7.65 -9.29
C ILE A 23 10.42 8.75 -10.19
N ASP A 24 10.56 8.48 -11.49
CA ASP A 24 10.83 9.51 -12.48
C ASP A 24 9.55 10.32 -12.70
N ALA A 25 9.53 11.56 -12.22
CA ALA A 25 8.35 12.40 -12.25
C ALA A 25 7.89 12.76 -13.66
N ALA A 26 8.82 13.06 -14.58
CA ALA A 26 8.46 13.45 -15.94
C ALA A 26 7.84 12.26 -16.67
N LYS A 27 8.52 11.11 -16.64
CA LYS A 27 8.01 9.88 -17.23
C LYS A 27 6.67 9.45 -16.62
N PHE A 28 6.52 9.54 -15.29
CA PHE A 28 5.28 9.16 -14.62
C PHE A 28 4.09 10.00 -15.11
N VAL A 29 4.29 11.31 -15.27
CA VAL A 29 3.26 12.23 -15.77
C VAL A 29 2.98 11.97 -17.25
N ASP A 30 4.01 11.82 -18.08
CA ASP A 30 3.85 11.53 -19.51
C ASP A 30 3.12 10.20 -19.77
N ASP A 31 3.50 9.14 -19.05
CA ASP A 31 2.85 7.83 -19.13
C ASP A 31 1.38 7.90 -18.70
N TYR A 32 1.09 8.68 -17.64
CA TYR A 32 -0.27 8.88 -17.15
C TYR A 32 -1.13 9.64 -18.17
N ILE A 33 -0.64 10.77 -18.67
CA ILE A 33 -1.34 11.60 -19.68
C ILE A 33 -1.56 10.81 -20.96
N GLY A 34 -0.55 10.06 -21.39
CA GLY A 34 -0.63 9.18 -22.55
C GLY A 34 -1.43 7.90 -22.33
N MET A 35 -1.93 7.64 -21.10
CA MET A 35 -2.60 6.40 -20.71
C MET A 35 -1.82 5.14 -21.09
N GLN A 36 -0.49 5.20 -21.02
CA GLN A 36 0.43 4.16 -21.48
C GLN A 36 0.53 2.98 -20.50
N ASP A 37 -0.07 3.12 -19.32
CA ASP A 37 -0.07 2.10 -18.27
C ASP A 37 -1.50 1.64 -17.97
N TRP A 38 -1.72 0.32 -17.96
CA TRP A 38 -3.02 -0.28 -17.63
C TRP A 38 -3.52 0.15 -16.25
N ARG A 39 -2.60 0.47 -15.34
CA ARG A 39 -2.91 0.86 -13.97
C ARG A 39 -3.67 2.19 -13.87
N VAL A 40 -3.70 3.00 -14.94
CA VAL A 40 -4.61 4.16 -15.07
C VAL A 40 -6.08 3.71 -14.95
N ARG A 41 -6.40 2.45 -15.25
CA ARG A 41 -7.74 1.85 -15.22
C ARG A 41 -7.90 0.79 -14.12
N GLU A 42 -6.95 0.69 -13.19
CA GLU A 42 -6.97 -0.31 -12.10
C GLU A 42 -8.13 -0.09 -11.11
N ASN A 43 -8.53 1.17 -10.89
CA ASN A 43 -9.61 1.50 -9.97
C ASN A 43 -10.86 1.91 -10.75
N ALA A 44 -11.88 1.04 -10.74
CA ALA A 44 -13.14 1.28 -11.43
C ALA A 44 -13.92 2.51 -10.93
N ASN A 45 -13.64 2.98 -9.71
CA ASN A 45 -14.28 4.14 -9.11
C ASN A 45 -13.53 5.46 -9.40
N VAL A 46 -12.36 5.39 -10.03
CA VAL A 46 -11.51 6.57 -10.28
C VAL A 46 -11.27 6.69 -11.78
N ALA A 47 -11.94 7.65 -12.39
CA ALA A 47 -11.74 7.98 -13.80
C ALA A 47 -10.42 8.74 -14.02
N TYR A 48 -9.93 8.71 -15.26
CA TYR A 48 -8.82 9.55 -15.70
C TYR A 48 -9.15 11.03 -15.49
N SER A 49 -8.32 11.72 -14.71
CA SER A 49 -8.53 13.10 -14.28
C SER A 49 -7.25 13.68 -13.68
N PHE A 50 -7.23 15.00 -13.50
CA PHE A 50 -6.17 15.67 -12.75
C PHE A 50 -6.02 15.10 -11.33
N SER A 51 -7.12 14.97 -10.59
CA SER A 51 -7.09 14.45 -9.21
C SER A 51 -6.55 13.01 -9.12
N SER A 52 -6.87 12.17 -10.10
CA SER A 52 -6.36 10.80 -10.13
C SER A 52 -4.87 10.72 -10.44
N LEU A 53 -4.26 11.68 -11.16
CA LEU A 53 -2.81 11.75 -11.29
C LEU A 53 -2.14 11.87 -9.91
N PHE A 54 -2.63 12.76 -9.04
CA PHE A 54 -2.10 12.92 -7.68
C PHE A 54 -2.32 11.66 -6.85
N LEU A 55 -3.52 11.06 -6.93
CA LEU A 55 -3.81 9.82 -6.23
C LEU A 55 -2.87 8.69 -6.66
N ARG A 56 -2.58 8.58 -7.96
CA ARG A 56 -1.65 7.58 -8.51
C ARG A 56 -0.21 7.84 -8.07
N ALA A 57 0.25 9.09 -8.07
CA ALA A 57 1.60 9.44 -7.63
C ALA A 57 1.83 9.12 -6.14
N ALA A 58 0.87 9.50 -5.29
CA ALA A 58 0.88 9.13 -3.88
C ALA A 58 0.79 7.61 -3.69
N GLY A 59 -0.10 6.96 -4.44
CA GLY A 59 -0.31 5.52 -4.39
C GLY A 59 0.91 4.70 -4.77
N GLU A 60 1.66 5.08 -5.81
CA GLU A 60 2.91 4.43 -6.21
C GLU A 60 3.95 4.50 -5.08
N THR A 61 4.06 5.67 -4.42
CA THR A 61 4.97 5.88 -3.30
C THR A 61 4.62 4.95 -2.12
N VAL A 62 3.34 4.92 -1.73
CA VAL A 62 2.86 4.07 -0.64
C VAL A 62 2.97 2.59 -1.00
N ALA A 63 2.71 2.20 -2.25
CA ALA A 63 2.81 0.81 -2.68
C ALA A 63 4.25 0.28 -2.55
N ARG A 64 5.25 1.05 -3.00
CA ARG A 64 6.68 0.71 -2.81
C ARG A 64 7.05 0.61 -1.34
N TYR A 65 6.55 1.53 -0.51
CA TYR A 65 6.76 1.47 0.94
C TYR A 65 6.15 0.19 1.54
N THR A 66 4.88 -0.09 1.24
CA THR A 66 4.15 -1.27 1.72
C THR A 66 4.88 -2.57 1.36
N LEU A 67 5.26 -2.74 0.09
CA LEU A 67 5.95 -3.96 -0.36
C LEU A 67 7.39 -4.08 0.17
N SER A 68 8.06 -2.97 0.50
CA SER A 68 9.45 -3.01 0.98
C SER A 68 9.60 -3.01 2.50
N LYS A 69 8.60 -2.50 3.25
CA LYS A 69 8.68 -2.27 4.69
C LYS A 69 7.59 -2.96 5.51
N VAL A 70 6.40 -3.19 4.94
CA VAL A 70 5.28 -3.76 5.68
C VAL A 70 5.20 -5.27 5.48
N TYR A 71 5.28 -5.74 4.24
CA TYR A 71 5.23 -7.17 3.95
C TYR A 71 6.60 -7.85 4.06
N PRO A 72 6.63 -9.13 4.49
CA PRO A 72 7.81 -9.98 4.31
C PRO A 72 8.23 -10.04 2.83
N ARG A 73 9.53 -10.18 2.59
CA ARG A 73 10.09 -10.13 1.24
C ARG A 73 9.52 -11.20 0.30
N GLU A 74 9.27 -12.38 0.83
CA GLU A 74 8.66 -13.50 0.12
C GLU A 74 7.24 -13.18 -0.36
N ILE A 75 6.45 -12.46 0.45
CA ILE A 75 5.09 -12.04 0.11
C ILE A 75 5.11 -10.94 -0.94
N ALA A 76 5.95 -9.92 -0.75
CA ALA A 76 6.11 -8.85 -1.73
C ALA A 76 6.60 -9.37 -3.08
N ARG A 77 7.52 -10.35 -3.06
CA ARG A 77 8.01 -11.01 -4.26
C ARG A 77 6.92 -11.80 -4.96
N ALA A 78 6.18 -12.65 -4.24
CA ALA A 78 5.10 -13.43 -4.81
C ALA A 78 4.01 -12.54 -5.42
N HIS A 79 3.69 -11.40 -4.79
CA HIS A 79 2.81 -10.38 -5.39
C HIS A 79 3.38 -9.79 -6.69
N THR A 80 4.66 -9.40 -6.68
CA THR A 80 5.32 -8.76 -7.84
C THR A 80 5.52 -9.74 -9.00
N GLU A 81 5.76 -11.02 -8.70
CA GLU A 81 5.93 -12.10 -9.68
C GLU A 81 4.58 -12.67 -10.18
N GLY A 82 3.46 -12.24 -9.58
CA GLY A 82 2.11 -12.61 -10.02
C GLY A 82 1.60 -13.94 -9.47
N ASP A 83 2.24 -14.52 -8.46
CA ASP A 83 1.79 -15.75 -7.80
C ASP A 83 0.43 -15.54 -7.09
N PHE A 84 0.19 -14.32 -6.59
CA PHE A 84 -1.12 -13.86 -6.13
C PHE A 84 -1.21 -12.33 -6.21
N HIS A 85 -2.44 -11.81 -6.08
CA HIS A 85 -2.70 -10.37 -6.07
C HIS A 85 -3.04 -9.90 -4.65
N ILE A 86 -2.30 -8.90 -4.15
CA ILE A 86 -2.66 -8.17 -2.93
C ILE A 86 -3.53 -7.00 -3.36
N HIS A 87 -4.75 -6.92 -2.83
CA HIS A 87 -5.65 -5.83 -3.13
C HIS A 87 -5.21 -4.54 -2.41
N ASN A 88 -5.40 -3.39 -3.06
CA ASN A 88 -5.20 -2.06 -2.49
C ASN A 88 -3.80 -1.79 -1.88
N VAL A 89 -2.74 -2.35 -2.49
CA VAL A 89 -1.34 -2.07 -2.08
C VAL A 89 -1.03 -0.56 -2.00
N PRO A 90 -1.53 0.31 -2.92
CA PRO A 90 -1.39 1.78 -2.79
C PRO A 90 -1.97 2.38 -1.50
N PHE A 91 -2.79 1.64 -0.76
CA PHE A 91 -3.40 2.04 0.51
C PHE A 91 -2.99 1.10 1.67
N GLY A 92 -1.90 0.34 1.53
CA GLY A 92 -1.54 -0.75 2.45
C GLY A 92 -1.15 -0.34 3.88
N ILE A 93 -1.17 0.95 4.21
CA ILE A 93 -0.92 1.48 5.57
C ILE A 93 -2.19 2.06 6.22
N VAL A 94 -3.35 1.93 5.58
CA VAL A 94 -4.65 2.34 6.12
C VAL A 94 -5.61 1.16 6.13
N GLY A 95 -6.70 1.27 6.90
CA GLY A 95 -7.77 0.28 6.88
C GLY A 95 -8.41 0.17 5.50
N TYR A 96 -8.81 -1.04 5.10
CA TYR A 96 -9.44 -1.28 3.80
C TYR A 96 -10.84 -0.66 3.72
N CYS A 97 -11.71 -1.05 4.64
CA CYS A 97 -13.08 -0.57 4.75
C CYS A 97 -13.47 -0.43 6.22
N ALA A 98 -14.51 0.36 6.48
CA ALA A 98 -15.15 0.47 7.78
C ALA A 98 -16.67 0.50 7.61
N GLY A 99 -17.39 -0.12 8.54
CA GLY A 99 -18.83 0.02 8.71
C GLY A 99 -19.12 0.80 9.98
N TRP A 100 -20.07 1.73 9.91
CA TRP A 100 -20.41 2.61 11.03
C TRP A 100 -21.81 2.28 11.57
N SER A 101 -21.95 2.25 12.89
CA SER A 101 -23.24 2.03 13.55
C SER A 101 -24.11 3.27 13.35
N ILE A 102 -25.16 3.14 12.53
CA ILE A 102 -26.14 4.22 12.31
C ILE A 102 -26.82 4.61 13.63
N LYS A 103 -27.09 3.63 14.52
CA LYS A 103 -27.63 3.90 15.85
C LYS A 103 -26.71 4.83 16.65
N ASP A 104 -25.41 4.54 16.67
CA ASP A 104 -24.46 5.38 17.44
C ASP A 104 -24.31 6.75 16.79
N LEU A 105 -24.29 6.82 15.45
CA LEU A 105 -24.29 8.10 14.74
C LEU A 105 -25.48 8.98 15.11
N LEU A 106 -26.68 8.38 15.21
CA LEU A 106 -27.91 9.07 15.56
C LEU A 106 -27.99 9.45 17.04
N LEU A 107 -27.40 8.66 17.95
CA LEU A 107 -27.47 8.91 19.39
C LEU A 107 -26.32 9.77 19.93
N GLN A 108 -25.16 9.72 19.28
CA GLN A 108 -23.92 10.35 19.75
C GLN A 108 -23.43 11.48 18.83
N GLY A 109 -23.93 11.54 17.59
CA GLY A 109 -23.46 12.49 16.58
C GLY A 109 -22.06 12.12 16.04
N PHE A 110 -21.37 13.11 15.48
CA PHE A 110 -19.99 12.96 15.01
C PHE A 110 -19.04 13.59 16.03
N SER A 111 -18.22 12.80 16.73
CA SER A 111 -17.25 13.30 17.71
C SER A 111 -16.07 12.33 17.89
N GLY A 112 -15.06 12.73 18.68
CA GLY A 112 -14.00 11.85 19.18
C GLY A 112 -12.70 11.88 18.37
N VAL A 113 -12.55 12.81 17.42
CA VAL A 113 -11.33 12.96 16.62
C VAL A 113 -10.75 14.37 16.79
N ALA A 114 -9.63 14.46 17.50
CA ALA A 114 -8.96 15.73 17.77
C ALA A 114 -8.64 16.50 16.47
N GLY A 115 -8.95 17.80 16.45
CA GLY A 115 -8.70 18.67 15.31
C GLY A 115 -9.65 18.47 14.12
N ARG A 116 -10.76 17.76 14.31
CA ARG A 116 -11.85 17.65 13.31
C ARG A 116 -13.12 18.32 13.83
N THR A 117 -13.95 18.77 12.90
CA THR A 117 -15.28 19.31 13.23
C THR A 117 -16.13 18.22 13.85
N GLU A 118 -16.83 18.56 14.92
CA GLU A 118 -17.78 17.68 15.62
C GLU A 118 -19.20 18.23 15.48
N SER A 119 -20.19 17.35 15.57
CA SER A 119 -21.61 17.71 15.55
C SER A 119 -22.36 16.83 16.54
N SER A 120 -23.22 17.45 17.35
CA SER A 120 -24.22 16.73 18.12
C SER A 120 -25.20 15.98 17.20
N PRO A 121 -25.95 15.00 17.74
CA PRO A 121 -27.12 14.42 17.08
C PRO A 121 -28.03 15.48 16.44
N ALA A 122 -28.69 15.10 15.35
CA ALA A 122 -29.67 15.93 14.63
C ALA A 122 -30.96 16.16 15.42
#